data_AF-A0A919ZGY9-F1
#
_entry.id   AF-A0A919ZGY9-F1
#
_cell.length_a   1.000
_cell.length_b   1.000
_cell.length_c   1.000
_cell.angle_alpha   90.00
_cell.angle_beta   90.00
_cell.angle_gamma   90.00
#
_symmetry.space_group_name_H-M   'P 1'
#
loop_
_entity.id
_entity.type
_entity.pdbx_description
1 polymer ?
#
loop_
_entity_poly.entity_id
_entity_poly.type
_entity_poly.pdbx_seq_one_letter_code
_entity_poly.pdbx_strand_id
1 'polypeptide(L)'
;MTGFIGFLFIISGLIVAISPYSAWYLSYGWRFKDAEPSELALSTERIVGIVLVIAGFITVISSCSAGSADRNWPDQFKEKLTAGEVQEISIGFVTPVTLTTEETTEVVRMMDEAELIPMDSSNVYGANNSGFIKFTNQTTVEIEFFGNSGRIELHPNHMDKIYIIDSEDLEKWYTANYSNK
;
A
#
# COMPACT_ATOMS: atom_id res chain seq x y z
N MET A 1 -10.51 7.59 -8.45
CA MET A 1 -11.28 7.34 -9.70
C MET A 1 -11.62 5.87 -9.94
N THR A 2 -10.79 4.90 -9.55
CA THR A 2 -11.00 3.47 -9.86
C THR A 2 -12.21 2.83 -9.18
N GLY A 3 -12.56 3.24 -7.95
CA GLY A 3 -13.76 2.71 -7.25
C GLY A 3 -15.09 2.99 -7.96
N PHE A 4 -15.23 4.15 -8.61
CA PHE A 4 -16.43 4.48 -9.40
C PHE A 4 -16.56 3.55 -10.62
N ILE A 5 -15.44 3.23 -11.28
CA ILE A 5 -15.40 2.28 -12.40
C ILE A 5 -15.82 0.88 -11.92
N GLY A 6 -15.32 0.45 -10.76
CA GLY A 6 -15.71 -0.83 -10.15
C GLY A 6 -17.22 -0.90 -9.86
N PHE A 7 -17.82 0.18 -9.37
CA PHE A 7 -19.27 0.26 -9.15
C PHE A 7 -20.08 0.15 -10.45
N LEU A 8 -19.63 0.79 -11.53
CA LEU A 8 -20.26 0.65 -12.85
C LEU A 8 -20.20 -0.80 -13.36
N PHE A 9 -19.10 -1.50 -13.14
CA PHE A 9 -18.96 -2.92 -13.51
C PHE A 9 -19.92 -3.82 -12.72
N ILE A 10 -20.12 -3.55 -11.42
CA ILE A 10 -21.09 -4.30 -10.61
C ILE A 10 -22.52 -4.07 -11.14
N ILE A 11 -22.93 -2.82 -11.37
CA ILE A 11 -24.29 -2.53 -11.85
C ILE A 11 -24.53 -3.15 -13.23
N SER A 12 -23.62 -2.93 -14.18
CA SER A 12 -23.75 -3.47 -15.53
C SER A 12 -23.73 -5.01 -15.52
N GLY A 13 -22.85 -5.63 -14.75
CA GLY A 13 -22.78 -7.08 -14.61
C GLY A 13 -24.06 -7.67 -14.01
N LEU A 14 -24.66 -7.02 -13.01
CA LEU A 14 -25.95 -7.44 -12.43
C LEU A 14 -27.09 -7.34 -13.44
N ILE A 15 -27.16 -6.26 -14.22
CA ILE A 15 -28.19 -6.10 -15.26
C ILE A 15 -28.07 -7.21 -16.31
N VAL A 16 -26.85 -7.51 -16.75
CA VAL A 16 -26.57 -8.57 -17.73
C VAL A 16 -26.91 -9.95 -17.18
N ALA A 17 -26.61 -10.21 -15.90
CA ALA A 17 -26.88 -11.50 -15.26
C ALA A 17 -28.37 -11.74 -14.95
N ILE A 18 -29.10 -10.71 -14.51
CA ILE A 18 -30.51 -10.82 -14.12
C ILE A 18 -31.43 -10.78 -15.35
N SER A 19 -31.09 -9.95 -16.35
CA SER A 19 -31.90 -9.77 -17.57
C SER A 19 -31.10 -10.12 -18.84
N PRO A 20 -30.73 -11.39 -19.03
CA PRO A 20 -29.90 -11.81 -20.16
C PRO A 20 -30.60 -11.61 -21.51
N TYR A 21 -31.93 -11.65 -21.57
CA TYR A 21 -32.70 -11.34 -22.79
C TYR A 21 -32.50 -9.89 -23.23
N SER A 22 -32.62 -8.95 -22.30
CA SER A 22 -32.43 -7.53 -22.58
C SER A 22 -30.98 -7.22 -22.95
N ALA A 23 -30.03 -7.85 -22.26
CA ALA A 23 -28.60 -7.74 -22.54
C ALA A 23 -28.26 -8.26 -23.94
N TRP A 24 -28.75 -9.45 -24.29
CA TRP A 24 -28.57 -10.03 -25.61
C TRP A 24 -29.18 -9.18 -26.72
N TYR A 25 -30.37 -8.59 -26.48
CA TYR A 25 -31.00 -7.73 -27.47
C TYR A 25 -30.17 -6.46 -27.74
N LEU A 26 -29.62 -5.87 -26.67
CA LEU A 26 -28.76 -4.69 -26.75
C LEU A 26 -27.41 -4.99 -27.43
N SER A 27 -26.83 -6.17 -27.20
CA SER A 27 -25.52 -6.56 -27.74
C SER A 27 -25.60 -7.10 -29.18
N TYR A 28 -26.57 -7.97 -29.46
CA TYR A 28 -26.69 -8.71 -30.71
C TYR A 28 -28.08 -8.63 -31.35
N GLY A 29 -29.16 -8.55 -30.58
CA GLY A 29 -30.53 -8.67 -31.11
C GLY A 29 -30.92 -7.59 -32.10
N TRP A 30 -30.33 -6.40 -32.06
CA TRP A 30 -30.53 -5.38 -33.10
C TRP A 30 -29.98 -5.77 -34.49
N ARG A 31 -29.06 -6.73 -34.57
CA ARG A 31 -28.45 -7.19 -35.84
C ARG A 31 -29.29 -8.24 -36.54
N PHE A 32 -30.18 -8.92 -35.83
CA PHE A 32 -30.96 -10.03 -36.35
C PHE A 32 -32.44 -9.70 -36.26
N LYS A 33 -33.11 -9.67 -37.42
CA LYS A 33 -34.55 -9.44 -37.48
C LYS A 33 -35.28 -10.69 -36.97
N ASP A 34 -36.12 -10.51 -35.95
CA ASP A 34 -37.01 -11.55 -35.38
C ASP A 34 -36.29 -12.82 -34.87
N ALA A 35 -35.03 -12.72 -34.44
CA ALA A 35 -34.30 -13.85 -33.87
C ALA A 35 -34.43 -13.88 -32.34
N GLU A 36 -34.89 -15.02 -31.82
CA GLU A 36 -34.88 -15.28 -30.37
C GLU A 36 -33.50 -15.77 -29.92
N PRO A 37 -33.02 -15.36 -28.73
CA PRO A 37 -31.78 -15.85 -28.19
C PRO A 37 -31.89 -17.34 -27.86
N SER A 38 -30.86 -18.09 -28.21
CA SER A 38 -30.75 -19.49 -27.77
C SER A 38 -30.46 -19.57 -26.27
N GLU A 39 -30.79 -20.69 -25.65
CA GLU A 39 -30.42 -20.99 -24.26
C GLU A 39 -28.91 -20.84 -24.00
N LEU A 40 -28.09 -21.18 -25.00
CA LEU A 40 -26.64 -21.02 -24.94
C LEU A 40 -26.22 -19.54 -24.95
N ALA A 41 -26.92 -18.70 -25.71
CA ALA A 41 -26.67 -17.26 -25.70
C ALA A 41 -27.05 -16.64 -24.35
N LEU A 42 -28.21 -17.00 -23.79
CA LEU A 42 -28.67 -16.49 -22.50
C LEU A 42 -27.75 -16.91 -21.34
N SER A 43 -27.30 -18.17 -21.33
CA SER A 43 -26.33 -18.65 -20.34
C SER A 43 -24.97 -17.95 -20.47
N THR A 44 -24.52 -17.67 -21.70
CA THR A 44 -23.28 -16.91 -21.94
C THR A 44 -23.39 -15.50 -21.37
N GLU A 45 -24.48 -14.79 -21.64
CA GLU A 45 -24.71 -13.45 -21.06
C GLU A 45 -24.70 -13.50 -19.52
N ARG A 46 -25.35 -14.49 -18.90
CA ARG A 46 -25.31 -14.66 -17.44
C ARG A 46 -23.90 -14.84 -16.90
N ILE A 47 -23.08 -15.69 -17.54
CA ILE A 47 -21.69 -15.93 -17.13
C ILE A 47 -20.88 -14.64 -17.26
N VAL A 48 -21.00 -13.93 -18.38
CA VAL A 48 -20.31 -12.66 -18.61
C VAL A 48 -20.70 -11.63 -17.54
N GLY A 49 -22.00 -11.52 -17.23
CA GLY A 49 -22.49 -10.64 -16.16
C GLY A 49 -21.90 -10.98 -14.79
N ILE A 50 -21.86 -12.26 -14.41
CA ILE A 50 -21.28 -12.71 -13.14
C ILE A 50 -19.77 -12.39 -13.07
N VAL A 51 -19.03 -12.66 -14.14
CA VAL A 51 -17.59 -12.35 -14.22
C VAL A 51 -17.36 -10.84 -14.06
N LEU A 52 -18.19 -10.02 -14.70
CA LEU A 52 -18.10 -8.57 -14.61
C LEU A 52 -18.39 -8.05 -13.20
N VAL A 53 -19.35 -8.65 -12.48
CA VAL A 53 -19.61 -8.35 -11.07
C VAL A 53 -18.40 -8.67 -10.20
N ILE A 54 -17.77 -9.84 -10.38
CA ILE A 54 -16.58 -10.24 -9.63
C ILE A 54 -15.43 -9.26 -9.89
N ALA A 55 -15.16 -8.92 -11.16
CA ALA A 55 -14.15 -7.93 -11.53
C ALA A 55 -14.43 -6.54 -10.92
N GLY A 56 -15.71 -6.15 -10.87
CA GLY A 56 -16.15 -4.92 -10.22
C GLY A 56 -15.86 -4.91 -8.72
N PHE A 57 -16.18 -5.99 -8.00
CA PHE A 57 -15.86 -6.12 -6.57
C PHE A 57 -14.36 -6.06 -6.30
N ILE A 58 -13.55 -6.78 -7.07
CA ILE A 58 -12.08 -6.73 -6.96
C ILE A 58 -11.60 -5.29 -7.13
N THR A 59 -12.11 -4.57 -8.14
CA THR A 59 -11.73 -3.18 -8.43
C THR A 59 -12.11 -2.23 -7.29
N VAL A 60 -13.31 -2.37 -6.71
CA VAL A 60 -13.76 -1.56 -5.57
C VAL A 60 -12.90 -1.81 -4.34
N ILE A 61 -12.66 -3.08 -4.00
CA ILE A 61 -11.85 -3.47 -2.83
C ILE A 61 -10.42 -2.94 -2.96
N SER A 62 -9.80 -3.10 -4.13
CA SER A 62 -8.46 -2.56 -4.39
C SER A 62 -8.40 -1.03 -4.28
N SER A 63 -9.50 -0.33 -4.55
CA SER A 63 -9.59 1.13 -4.44
C SER A 63 -9.68 1.60 -2.97
N CYS A 64 -10.28 0.80 -2.07
CA CYS A 64 -10.41 1.13 -0.65
C CYS A 64 -9.08 1.11 0.12
N SER A 65 -8.02 0.48 -0.41
CA SER A 65 -6.70 0.43 0.24
C SER A 65 -5.87 1.71 0.06
N ALA A 66 -6.23 2.58 -0.88
CA ALA A 66 -5.34 3.66 -1.34
C ALA A 66 -5.59 5.03 -0.68
N GLY A 67 -6.73 5.24 -0.01
CA GLY A 67 -7.16 6.58 0.42
C GLY A 67 -7.12 6.90 1.91
N SER A 68 -6.96 5.89 2.78
CA SER A 68 -7.04 6.05 4.25
C SER A 68 -5.72 5.87 4.98
N ALA A 69 -4.69 5.36 4.31
CA ALA A 69 -3.38 5.13 4.92
C ALA A 69 -2.64 6.45 5.21
N ASP A 70 -2.86 7.50 4.40
CA ASP A 70 -1.97 8.67 4.37
C ASP A 70 -1.98 9.55 5.63
N ARG A 71 -3.14 9.83 6.21
CA ARG A 71 -3.26 10.85 7.28
C ARG A 71 -2.97 10.36 8.71
N ASN A 72 -3.10 9.06 8.96
CA ASN A 72 -2.92 8.47 10.30
C ASN A 72 -1.68 7.57 10.36
N TRP A 73 -0.86 7.55 9.31
CA TRP A 73 0.30 6.68 9.25
C TRP A 73 1.29 6.91 10.41
N PRO A 74 1.61 8.15 10.82
CA PRO A 74 2.48 8.39 11.97
C PRO A 74 1.96 7.74 13.25
N ASP A 75 0.66 7.86 13.51
CA ASP A 75 0.02 7.28 14.70
C ASP A 75 0.08 5.75 14.65
N GLN A 76 -0.21 5.14 13.49
CA GLN A 76 -0.12 3.69 13.30
C GLN A 76 1.31 3.17 13.45
N PHE A 77 2.29 3.92 12.96
CA PHE A 77 3.69 3.58 13.11
C PHE A 77 4.10 3.58 14.60
N LYS A 78 3.74 4.64 15.34
CA LYS A 78 3.97 4.73 16.80
C LYS A 78 3.26 3.64 17.58
N GLU A 79 2.02 3.31 17.21
CA GLU A 79 1.27 2.20 17.82
C GLU A 79 2.01 0.88 17.64
N LYS A 80 2.58 0.60 16.46
CA LYS A 80 3.38 -0.61 16.23
C LYS A 80 4.68 -0.63 17.05
N LEU A 81 5.33 0.51 17.24
CA LEU A 81 6.52 0.61 18.11
C LEU A 81 6.17 0.26 19.55
N THR A 82 5.14 0.91 20.10
CA THR A 82 4.69 0.72 21.50
C THR A 82 4.09 -0.66 21.77
N ALA A 83 3.44 -1.27 20.77
CA ALA A 83 2.93 -2.64 20.83
C ALA A 83 4.05 -3.70 20.80
N GLY A 84 5.32 -3.31 20.59
CA GLY A 84 6.44 -4.24 20.49
C GLY A 84 6.39 -5.11 19.23
N GLU A 85 5.79 -4.60 18.15
CA GLU A 85 5.65 -5.34 16.89
C GLU A 85 6.92 -5.31 16.02
N VAL A 86 7.96 -4.60 16.43
CA VAL A 86 9.24 -4.55 15.72
C VAL A 86 9.96 -5.89 15.90
N GLN A 87 10.12 -6.63 14.80
CA GLN A 87 10.80 -7.92 14.78
C GLN A 87 12.30 -7.76 14.58
N GLU A 88 12.69 -6.92 13.62
CA GLU A 88 14.10 -6.65 13.30
C GLU A 88 14.24 -5.26 12.67
N ILE A 89 15.38 -4.64 12.93
CA ILE A 89 15.84 -3.45 12.20
C ILE A 89 17.14 -3.86 11.51
N SER A 90 17.30 -3.49 10.24
CA SER A 90 18.53 -3.68 9.48
C SER A 90 19.05 -2.37 8.93
N ILE A 91 20.37 -2.26 8.82
CA ILE A 91 21.10 -1.11 8.28
C ILE A 91 22.03 -1.62 7.18
N GLY A 92 22.01 -0.98 6.01
CA GLY A 92 22.80 -1.37 4.85
C GLY A 92 21.94 -1.96 3.73
N PHE A 93 22.16 -1.49 2.50
CA PHE A 93 21.49 -2.03 1.30
C PHE A 93 22.21 -3.27 0.73
N VAL A 94 23.54 -3.20 0.56
CA VAL A 94 24.32 -4.27 -0.11
C VAL A 94 24.68 -5.39 0.87
N THR A 95 25.05 -5.03 2.10
CA THR A 95 25.37 -5.97 3.18
C THR A 95 24.63 -5.53 4.44
N PRO A 96 23.33 -5.85 4.55
CA PRO A 96 22.53 -5.45 5.69
C PRO A 96 23.08 -6.06 6.98
N VAL A 97 23.27 -5.23 7.98
CA VAL A 97 23.56 -5.62 9.36
C VAL A 97 22.27 -5.50 10.15
N THR A 98 21.80 -6.62 10.69
CA THR A 98 20.67 -6.64 11.62
C THR A 98 21.13 -6.18 13.00
N LEU A 99 20.38 -5.26 13.61
CA LEU A 99 20.62 -4.79 14.96
C LEU A 99 20.45 -5.93 15.97
N THR A 100 21.21 -5.88 17.06
CA THR A 100 20.97 -6.77 18.22
C THR A 100 19.65 -6.42 18.90
N THR A 101 19.20 -7.27 19.83
CA THR A 101 17.98 -7.01 20.62
C THR A 101 18.11 -5.73 21.45
N GLU A 102 19.29 -5.50 22.03
CA GLU A 102 19.59 -4.32 22.84
C GLU A 102 19.58 -3.05 21.96
N GLU A 103 20.23 -3.11 20.80
CA GLU A 103 20.26 -2.00 19.84
C GLU A 103 18.85 -1.70 19.29
N THR A 104 18.08 -2.75 18.96
CA THR A 104 16.71 -2.61 18.48
C THR A 104 15.84 -1.93 19.54
N THR A 105 15.95 -2.34 20.81
CA THR A 105 15.17 -1.75 21.91
C THR A 105 15.48 -0.26 22.07
N GLU A 106 16.76 0.11 22.03
CA GLU A 106 17.19 1.51 22.17
C GLU A 106 16.75 2.38 20.99
N VAL A 107 16.89 1.86 19.75
CA VAL A 107 16.42 2.56 18.55
C VAL A 107 14.90 2.74 18.59
N VAL A 108 14.14 1.70 18.92
CA VAL A 108 12.68 1.80 19.04
C VAL A 108 12.28 2.85 20.08
N ARG A 109 12.96 2.91 21.23
CA ARG A 109 12.72 3.94 22.25
C ARG A 109 12.93 5.36 21.70
N MET A 110 14.07 5.60 21.03
CA MET A 110 14.36 6.91 20.43
C MET A 110 13.37 7.28 19.33
N MET A 111 12.92 6.31 18.54
CA MET A 111 11.90 6.51 17.51
C MET A 111 10.52 6.77 18.12
N ASP A 112 10.18 6.17 19.26
CA ASP A 112 8.91 6.36 19.96
C ASP A 112 8.80 7.75 20.63
N GLU A 113 9.93 8.32 21.05
CA GLU A 113 9.99 9.68 21.63
C GLU A 113 10.01 10.79 20.56
N ALA A 114 10.46 10.48 19.34
CA ALA A 114 10.66 11.47 18.27
C ALA A 114 9.36 12.04 17.68
N GLU A 115 9.36 13.29 17.21
CA GLU A 115 8.27 13.78 16.35
C GLU A 115 8.44 13.25 14.91
N LEU A 116 7.34 12.94 14.23
CA LEU A 116 7.35 12.55 12.82
C LEU A 116 6.87 13.70 11.95
N ILE A 117 7.77 14.29 11.18
CA ILE A 117 7.49 15.47 10.34
C ILE A 117 7.24 15.00 8.90
N PRO A 118 6.03 15.22 8.32
CA PRO A 118 5.74 14.81 6.95
C PRO A 118 6.48 15.68 5.92
N MET A 119 6.96 15.06 4.85
CA MET A 119 7.59 15.71 3.71
C MET A 119 7.15 15.05 2.39
N ASP A 120 6.93 15.86 1.35
CA ASP A 120 6.56 15.35 0.03
C ASP A 120 7.74 14.60 -0.61
N SER A 121 7.46 13.42 -1.19
CA SER A 121 8.48 12.55 -1.79
C SER A 121 9.02 13.04 -3.14
N SER A 122 8.55 14.17 -3.66
CA SER A 122 9.00 14.70 -4.95
C SER A 122 10.47 15.12 -4.85
N ASN A 123 11.35 14.37 -5.52
CA ASN A 123 12.82 14.54 -5.65
C ASN A 123 13.73 13.69 -4.72
N VAL A 124 13.41 12.40 -4.50
CA VAL A 124 14.36 11.48 -3.84
C VAL A 124 15.53 11.15 -4.78
N TYR A 125 16.69 11.73 -4.54
CA TYR A 125 17.96 11.41 -5.21
C TYR A 125 18.95 10.82 -4.21
N GLY A 126 18.86 9.51 -3.98
CA GLY A 126 19.90 8.70 -3.32
C GLY A 126 20.11 8.94 -1.82
N ALA A 127 20.05 7.86 -1.04
CA ALA A 127 20.47 7.84 0.35
C ALA A 127 21.97 7.47 0.47
N ASN A 128 22.63 8.00 1.50
CA ASN A 128 23.99 7.54 1.86
C ASN A 128 23.97 6.10 2.38
N ASN A 129 22.93 5.75 3.14
CA ASN A 129 22.68 4.41 3.61
C ASN A 129 21.18 4.21 3.86
N SER A 130 20.68 3.02 3.62
CA SER A 130 19.28 2.67 3.87
C SER A 130 19.18 1.36 4.63
N GLY A 131 18.00 1.07 5.13
CA GLY A 131 17.71 -0.08 5.96
C GLY A 131 16.22 -0.38 5.98
N PHE A 132 15.85 -1.39 6.75
CA PHE A 132 14.45 -1.80 6.88
C PHE A 132 14.09 -2.07 8.33
N ILE A 133 12.91 -1.59 8.71
CA ILE A 133 12.20 -2.00 9.92
C ILE A 133 11.17 -3.03 9.51
N LYS A 134 11.30 -4.25 10.02
CA LYS A 134 10.36 -5.32 9.76
C LYS A 134 9.51 -5.58 10.99
N PHE A 135 8.20 -5.64 10.77
CA PHE A 135 7.23 -5.91 11.82
C PHE A 135 6.86 -7.40 11.86
N THR A 136 6.31 -7.87 12.98
CA THR A 136 5.87 -9.26 13.19
C THR A 136 4.91 -9.76 12.10
N ASN A 137 4.02 -8.89 11.61
CA ASN A 137 3.10 -9.15 10.50
C ASN A 137 3.75 -9.19 9.10
N GLN A 138 5.09 -9.18 9.03
CA GLN A 138 5.91 -9.16 7.81
C GLN A 138 5.80 -7.87 6.97
N THR A 139 5.13 -6.82 7.46
CA THR A 139 5.20 -5.50 6.82
C THR A 139 6.58 -4.87 7.07
N THR A 140 7.05 -4.08 6.11
CA THR A 140 8.33 -3.38 6.19
C THR A 140 8.14 -1.89 5.97
N VAL A 141 8.99 -1.11 6.64
CA VAL A 141 9.17 0.33 6.39
C VAL A 141 10.64 0.53 6.08
N GLU A 142 10.90 1.17 4.94
CA GLU A 142 12.27 1.57 4.59
C GLU A 142 12.68 2.76 5.46
N ILE A 143 13.90 2.71 5.96
CA ILE A 143 14.51 3.78 6.73
C ILE A 143 15.76 4.24 5.99
N GLU A 144 15.84 5.53 5.66
CA GLU A 144 17.01 6.14 5.05
C GLU A 144 17.75 6.97 6.09
N PHE A 145 19.06 6.77 6.17
CA PHE A 145 19.92 7.51 7.09
C PHE A 145 20.62 8.63 6.34
N PHE A 146 20.34 9.87 6.76
CA PHE A 146 20.82 11.07 6.09
C PHE A 146 20.42 11.09 4.62
N GLY A 147 19.10 10.99 4.39
CA GLY A 147 18.47 11.10 3.08
C GLY A 147 18.47 12.54 2.56
N ASN A 148 17.52 12.88 1.69
CA ASN A 148 17.47 14.19 1.03
C ASN A 148 17.26 15.37 2.01
N SER A 149 16.56 15.14 3.11
CA SER A 149 16.40 16.11 4.21
C SER A 149 17.70 16.34 4.99
N GLY A 150 18.71 15.49 4.81
CA GLY A 150 19.90 15.44 5.67
C GLY A 150 19.61 14.89 7.07
N ARG A 151 18.44 14.28 7.28
CA ARG A 151 18.00 13.66 8.54
C ARG A 151 17.70 12.17 8.31
N ILE A 152 17.23 11.49 9.35
CA ILE A 152 16.73 10.11 9.23
C ILE A 152 15.27 10.13 8.75
N GLU A 153 14.97 9.36 7.71
CA GLU A 153 13.70 9.38 6.99
C GLU A 153 13.05 7.99 6.99
N LEU A 154 11.73 7.96 7.15
CA LEU A 154 10.90 6.78 6.98
C LEU A 154 10.16 6.88 5.65
N HIS A 155 10.26 5.80 4.88
CA HIS A 155 9.68 5.66 3.55
C HIS A 155 8.61 4.57 3.61
N PRO A 156 7.37 4.92 3.95
CA PRO A 156 6.29 3.95 3.89
C PRO A 156 5.96 3.57 2.45
N ASN A 157 5.80 2.26 2.24
CA ASN A 157 5.48 1.71 0.93
C ASN A 157 4.20 2.32 0.35
N HIS A 158 4.26 2.72 -0.93
CA HIS A 158 3.12 3.22 -1.70
C HIS A 158 2.53 4.57 -1.22
N MET A 159 3.37 5.44 -0.67
CA MET A 159 2.97 6.75 -0.18
C MET A 159 3.67 7.88 -0.94
N ASP A 160 2.93 8.96 -1.20
CA ASP A 160 3.50 10.20 -1.75
C ASP A 160 4.24 11.03 -0.69
N LYS A 161 4.24 10.57 0.57
CA LYS A 161 4.88 11.22 1.72
C LYS A 161 5.92 10.32 2.36
N ILE A 162 7.03 10.94 2.72
CA ILE A 162 8.04 10.41 3.63
C ILE A 162 7.93 11.13 4.97
N TYR A 163 8.50 10.56 6.01
CA TYR A 163 8.45 11.13 7.37
C TYR A 163 9.85 11.25 7.95
N ILE A 164 10.23 12.47 8.35
CA ILE A 164 11.47 12.71 9.07
C ILE A 164 11.28 12.32 10.53
N ILE A 165 12.21 11.55 11.08
CA ILE A 165 12.28 11.27 12.51
C ILE A 165 13.07 12.40 13.17
N ASP A 166 12.40 13.30 13.88
CA ASP A 166 13.07 14.39 14.57
C ASP A 166 13.67 13.91 15.89
N SER A 167 14.83 13.25 15.80
CA SER A 167 15.57 12.72 16.95
C SER A 167 17.07 12.88 16.78
N GLU A 168 17.63 13.88 17.47
CA GLU A 168 19.09 14.06 17.52
C GLU A 168 19.80 12.86 18.17
N ASP A 169 19.16 12.21 19.13
CA ASP A 169 19.74 11.06 19.83
C ASP A 169 19.88 9.87 18.89
N LEU A 170 18.87 9.61 18.06
CA LEU A 170 18.92 8.56 17.05
C LEU A 170 20.00 8.84 16.01
N GLU A 171 20.14 10.08 15.57
CA GLU A 171 21.20 10.49 14.63
C GLU A 171 22.59 10.29 15.22
N LYS A 172 22.81 10.77 16.45
CA LYS A 172 24.10 10.59 17.16
C LYS A 172 24.40 9.10 17.36
N TRP A 173 23.40 8.31 17.75
CA TRP A 173 23.54 6.87 17.91
C TRP A 173 23.94 6.17 16.61
N TYR A 174 23.27 6.50 15.50
CA TYR A 174 23.60 5.93 14.19
C TYR A 174 25.01 6.32 13.76
N THR A 175 25.39 7.60 13.90
CA THR A 175 26.73 8.07 13.54
C THR A 175 27.82 7.38 14.35
N ALA A 176 27.59 7.14 15.64
CA ALA A 176 28.55 6.47 16.52
C ALA A 176 28.75 4.99 16.19
N ASN A 177 27.70 4.29 15.75
CA ASN A 177 27.71 2.83 15.62
C ASN A 177 27.90 2.32 14.17
N TYR A 178 27.41 3.08 13.18
CA TYR A 178 27.28 2.62 11.79
C TYR A 178 27.77 3.60 10.72
N SER A 179 27.93 4.90 10.99
CA SER A 179 28.39 5.85 9.94
C SER A 179 29.90 5.82 9.66
N ASN A 180 30.72 5.21 10.52
CA ASN A 180 32.18 5.15 10.40
C ASN A 180 32.73 3.73 10.12
N LYS A 181 31.87 2.80 9.69
CA LYS A 181 32.24 1.44 9.30
C LYS A 181 31.94 1.21 7.83
#